data_AF-A0AAP3ZZK9-F1
#
_entry.id   AF-A0AAP3ZZK9-F1
#
_cell.length_a   1.000
_cell.length_b   1.000
_cell.length_c   1.000
_cell.angle_alpha   90.00
_cell.angle_beta   90.00
_cell.angle_gamma   90.00
#
_symmetry.space_group_name_H-M   'P 1'
#
loop_
_entity.id
_entity.type
_entity.pdbx_description
1 polymer ?
#
loop_
_entity_poly.entity_id
_entity_poly.type
_entity_poly.pdbx_seq_one_letter_code
_entity_poly.pdbx_strand_id
1 'polypeptide(L)' 'MHSAINSAGLTDRQTEAIAWVYGVDLTQERAAAIMGVLRQTVAKLADEAVDKIAAVYQRWDYGEVTCEYSETSQQAA' A
#
# COMPACT_ATOMS: atom_id res chain seq x y z
N MET A 1 -10.48 -11.91 1.85
CA MET A 1 -10.08 -10.78 1.00
C MET A 1 -8.77 -10.24 1.52
N HIS A 2 -7.71 -10.37 0.73
CA HIS A 2 -6.33 -10.08 1.11
C HIS A 2 -6.11 -8.56 1.14
N SER A 3 -5.54 -8.02 2.23
CA SER A 3 -5.20 -6.60 2.33
C SER A 3 -4.27 -6.17 1.19
N ALA A 4 -4.12 -4.85 0.97
CA ALA A 4 -3.15 -4.34 0.00
C ALA A 4 -1.73 -4.85 0.29
N ILE A 5 -1.34 -4.91 1.58
CA ILE A 5 -0.09 -5.52 2.06
C ILE A 5 0.05 -6.98 1.61
N ASN A 6 -0.98 -7.82 1.78
CA ASN A 6 -0.92 -9.23 1.39
C ASN A 6 -0.90 -9.43 -0.13
N SER A 7 -1.40 -8.44 -0.88
CA SER A 7 -1.49 -8.48 -2.35
C SER A 7 -0.27 -7.84 -3.05
N ALA A 8 0.63 -7.19 -2.29
CA ALA A 8 1.74 -6.39 -2.80
C ALA A 8 2.99 -7.19 -3.15
N GLY A 9 3.07 -8.49 -2.85
CA GLY A 9 4.24 -9.31 -3.15
C GLY A 9 5.52 -8.80 -2.46
N LEU A 10 5.37 -8.40 -1.19
CA LEU A 10 6.47 -7.98 -0.34
C LEU A 10 7.37 -9.17 -0.03
N THR A 11 8.68 -8.93 0.04
CA THR A 11 9.59 -9.92 0.60
C THR A 11 9.45 -9.96 2.13
N ASP A 12 9.94 -11.01 2.77
CA ASP A 12 9.95 -11.10 4.24
C ASP A 12 10.69 -9.92 4.86
N ARG A 13 11.79 -9.48 4.24
CA ARG A 13 12.58 -8.32 4.70
C ARG A 13 11.88 -6.99 4.50
N GLN A 14 11.13 -6.82 3.41
CA GLN A 14 10.30 -5.63 3.19
C GLN A 14 9.15 -5.59 4.21
N THR A 15 8.50 -6.73 4.45
CA THR A 15 7.44 -6.90 5.45
C THR A 15 7.95 -6.58 6.86
N GLU A 16 9.12 -7.11 7.23
CA GLU A 16 9.76 -6.84 8.50
C GLU A 16 10.08 -5.34 8.67
N ALA A 17 10.65 -4.70 7.64
CA ALA A 17 10.99 -3.27 7.68
C ALA A 17 9.75 -2.38 7.91
N ILE A 18 8.65 -2.60 7.18
CA ILE A 18 7.43 -1.80 7.35
C ILE A 18 6.72 -2.10 8.68
N ALA A 19 6.81 -3.35 9.19
CA ALA A 19 6.23 -3.70 10.48
C ALA A 19 6.91 -2.92 11.62
N TRP A 20 8.25 -2.81 11.59
CA TRP A 20 8.97 -2.02 12.58
C TRP A 20 8.72 -0.52 12.44
N VAL A 21 8.82 0.01 11.22
CA VAL A 21 8.76 1.46 11.00
C VAL A 21 7.33 2.01 11.12
N TYR A 22 6.34 1.36 10.50
CA TYR A 22 4.97 1.87 10.46
C TYR A 22 4.02 1.13 11.39
N GLY A 23 4.29 -0.15 11.69
CA GLY A 23 3.44 -0.95 12.60
C GLY A 23 3.73 -0.68 14.08
N VAL A 24 5.00 -0.54 14.43
CA VAL A 24 5.48 -0.30 15.81
C VAL A 24 5.95 1.15 16.02
N ASP A 25 5.94 1.96 14.96
CA ASP A 25 6.37 3.38 14.97
C ASP A 25 7.83 3.56 15.43
N LEU A 26 8.72 2.64 15.05
CA LEU A 26 10.15 2.77 15.32
C LEU A 26 10.81 3.64 14.27
N THR A 27 11.78 4.44 14.72
CA THR A 27 12.71 5.09 13.80
C THR A 27 13.47 4.07 12.96
N GLN A 28 13.80 4.43 11.72
CA GLN A 28 14.60 3.58 10.81
C GLN A 28 15.94 3.13 11.43
N GLU A 29 16.53 3.96 12.30
CA GLU A 29 17.78 3.63 13.00
C GLU A 29 17.58 2.51 14.03
N ARG A 30 16.50 2.56 14.80
CA ARG A 30 16.17 1.50 15.77
C ARG A 30 15.75 0.21 15.07
N ALA A 31 14.96 0.32 14.00
CA ALA A 31 14.62 -0.82 13.16
C ALA A 31 15.87 -1.47 12.56
N ALA A 32 16.85 -0.67 12.10
CA ALA A 32 18.11 -1.16 11.55
C ALA A 32 18.93 -1.94 12.60
N ALA A 33 18.99 -1.44 13.83
CA ALA A 33 19.64 -2.14 14.94
C ALA A 33 18.98 -3.49 15.26
N ILE A 34 17.65 -3.57 15.19
CA ILE A 34 16.90 -4.83 15.39
C ILE A 34 17.14 -5.80 14.23
N MET A 35 17.08 -5.30 12.99
CA MET A 35 17.21 -6.10 11.78
C MET A 35 18.65 -6.52 11.45
N GLY A 36 19.64 -5.94 12.13
CA GLY A 36 21.07 -6.21 11.89
C GLY A 36 21.58 -5.67 10.55
N VAL A 37 21.02 -4.55 10.07
CA VAL A 37 21.38 -3.93 8.79
C VAL A 37 21.70 -2.44 8.97
N LEU A 38 22.13 -1.77 7.89
CA LEU A 38 22.33 -0.33 7.90
C LEU A 38 20.98 0.41 7.85
N ARG A 39 20.92 1.60 8.45
CA ARG A 39 19.74 2.49 8.38
C ARG A 39 19.26 2.71 6.94
N GLN A 40 20.18 2.93 6.01
CA GLN A 40 19.87 3.15 4.59
C GLN A 40 19.20 1.93 3.95
N THR A 41 19.57 0.72 4.40
CA THR A 41 18.94 -0.52 3.94
C THR A 41 17.49 -0.59 4.40
N VAL A 42 17.20 -0.21 5.65
CA VAL A 42 15.81 -0.16 6.15
C VAL A 42 14.99 0.86 5.38
N ALA A 43 15.54 2.06 5.13
CA ALA A 43 14.85 3.09 4.33
C ALA A 43 14.48 2.54 2.95
N LYS A 44 15.44 1.96 2.24
CA LYS A 44 15.19 1.36 0.91
C LYS A 44 14.14 0.25 0.95
N LEU A 45 14.22 -0.66 1.93
CA LEU A 45 13.25 -1.75 2.07
C LEU A 45 11.83 -1.23 2.37
N ALA A 46 11.72 -0.20 3.21
CA ALA A 46 10.44 0.42 3.54
C ALA A 46 9.86 1.19 2.34
N ASP A 47 10.68 1.95 1.62
CA ASP A 47 10.25 2.70 0.43
C ASP A 47 9.75 1.76 -0.67
N GLU A 48 10.53 0.72 -1.01
CA GLU A 48 10.13 -0.30 -1.99
C GLU A 48 8.84 -1.02 -1.57
N ALA A 49 8.63 -1.22 -0.28
CA ALA A 49 7.41 -1.84 0.23
C ALA A 49 6.20 -0.91 0.07
N VAL A 50 6.36 0.38 0.38
CA VAL A 50 5.32 1.39 0.20
C VAL A 50 4.94 1.52 -1.27
N ASP A 51 5.90 1.56 -2.19
CA ASP A 51 5.64 1.63 -3.63
C ASP A 51 4.83 0.43 -4.13
N LYS A 52 5.16 -0.78 -3.68
CA LYS A 52 4.41 -1.99 -4.02
C LYS A 52 2.98 -1.96 -3.48
N ILE A 53 2.79 -1.48 -2.25
CA ILE A 53 1.46 -1.34 -1.65
C ILE A 53 0.65 -0.27 -2.42
N ALA A 54 1.27 0.85 -2.77
CA ALA A 54 0.65 1.92 -3.55
C ALA A 54 0.21 1.40 -4.94
N ALA A 55 1.04 0.58 -5.61
CA ALA A 55 0.69 -0.04 -6.88
C ALA A 55 -0.53 -0.96 -6.79
N VAL A 56 -0.76 -1.64 -5.65
CA VAL A 56 -1.99 -2.41 -5.43
C VAL A 56 -3.20 -1.50 -5.39
N TYR A 57 -3.12 -0.39 -4.63
CA TYR A 57 -4.20 0.58 -4.58
C TYR A 57 -4.46 1.21 -5.95
N GLN A 58 -3.41 1.56 -6.69
CA GLN A 58 -3.55 2.11 -8.05
C GLN A 58 -4.23 1.11 -9.00
N ARG A 59 -3.95 -0.19 -8.89
CA ARG A 59 -4.63 -1.22 -9.69
C ARG A 59 -6.09 -1.39 -9.31
N TRP A 60 -6.42 -1.17 -8.03
CA TRP A 60 -7.79 -1.23 -7.53
C TRP A 60 -8.55 0.08 -7.71
N ASP A 61 -7.86 1.15 -8.11
CA ASP A 61 -8.50 2.37 -8.53
C ASP A 61 -9.21 2.10 -9.88
N TYR A 62 -10.52 1.90 -9.81
CA TYR A 62 -11.39 1.73 -10.97
C TYR A 62 -11.60 3.06 -11.73
N GLY A 63 -10.94 4.15 -11.32
CA GLY A 63 -11.07 5.49 -11.88
C GLY A 63 -12.24 6.28 -11.30
N GLU A 64 -12.37 7.54 -11.71
CA GLU A 64 -13.55 8.37 -11.39
C GLU A 64 -14.78 7.81 -12.11
N VAL A 65 -15.75 7.29 -11.34
CA VAL A 65 -17.04 6.84 -11.88
C VAL A 65 -17.98 8.05 -11.92
N THR A 66 -18.19 8.61 -13.11
CA THR A 66 -19.19 9.64 -13.34
C THR A 66 -20.52 8.99 -13.73
N CYS A 67 -21.56 9.21 -12.92
CA CYS A 67 -22.91 8.75 -13.20
C CYS A 67 -23.73 9.91 -13.79
N GLU A 68 -24.05 9.84 -15.08
CA GLU A 68 -25.02 10.74 -15.71
C GLU A 68 -26.42 10.12 -15.64
N TYR A 69 -27.38 10.82 -15.05
CA TYR A 69 -28.78 10.43 -15.07
C TYR A 69 -29.40 10.85 -16.40
N SER A 70 -29.82 9.88 -17.24
CA SER A 70 -30.72 10.17 -18.35
C SER A 70 -32.16 10.09 -17.87
N GLU A 71 -32.86 11.23 -17.85
CA GLU A 71 -34.28 11.30 -17.58
C GLU A 71 -35.06 10.67 -18.74
N THR A 72 -35.15 9.34 -18.78
CA THR A 72 -36.19 8.69 -19.60
C THR A 72 -37.45 8.62 -18.76
N SER A 73 -38.13 9.77 -18.63
CA SER A 73 -39.48 9.83 -18.09
C SER A 73 -40.39 9.01 -19.01
N GLN A 74 -40.99 7.97 -18.44
CA GLN A 74 -42.09 7.22 -19.01
C GLN A 74 -43.17 8.19 -19.52
N GLN A 75 -43.35 8.28 -20.84
CA GLN A 75 -44.63 8.66 -21.42
C GLN A 75 -45.36 7.37 -21.80
N ALA A 76 -46.13 6.86 -20.84
CA ALA A 76 -47.26 6.00 -21.17
C ALA A 76 -48.40 6.93 -21.64
N ALA A 77 -48.68 6.88 -22.94
CA ALA A 77 -49.89 7.42 -23.55
C ALA A 77 -50.94 6.31 -23.67
#